data_AF-A0A952MSF6-F1
#
_entry.id   AF-A0A952MSF6-F1
#
_cell.length_a   1.000
_cell.length_b   1.000
_cell.length_c   1.000
_cell.angle_alpha   90.00
_cell.angle_beta   90.00
_cell.angle_gamma   90.00
#
_symmetry.space_group_name_H-M   'P 1'
#
loop_
_entity.id
_entity.type
_entity.pdbx_description
1 polymer ?
#
loop_
_entity_poly.entity_id
_entity_poly.type
_entity_poly.pdbx_seq_one_letter_code
_entity_poly.pdbx_strand_id
1 'polypeptide(L)'
;MTQLVFENEYVICELDDALPVLKHRWKIEPPGETFRANLITIQERYIELAKSYANLAWLADTQLLGEVDQETEEWFSNVWEDLLFVKAGVKYHGVILGDDFFAEYPMEKFKLNAEEKFATHGVQLAVFSDEEEAYEWIRTR
;
A
#
# COMPACT_ATOMS: atom_id res chain seq x y z
N MET A 1 -4.37 13.06 -13.80
CA MET A 1 -3.17 13.95 -13.82
C MET A 1 -2.41 13.57 -12.57
N THR A 2 -1.13 13.23 -12.70
CA THR A 2 -0.34 12.77 -11.55
C THR A 2 0.22 13.97 -10.80
N GLN A 3 0.01 14.00 -9.49
CA GLN A 3 0.50 15.03 -8.58
C GLN A 3 1.42 14.39 -7.53
N LEU A 4 2.61 14.98 -7.34
CA LEU A 4 3.50 14.58 -6.26
C LEU A 4 2.90 14.96 -4.90
N VAL A 5 2.77 13.99 -4.00
CA VAL A 5 2.22 14.15 -2.64
C VAL A 5 3.35 14.16 -1.61
N PHE A 6 4.32 13.27 -1.77
CA PHE A 6 5.45 13.13 -0.85
C PHE A 6 6.63 12.47 -1.58
N GLU A 7 7.84 12.94 -1.31
CA GLU A 7 9.05 12.29 -1.78
C GLU A 7 10.16 12.45 -0.75
N ASN A 8 10.93 11.40 -0.54
CA ASN A 8 12.20 11.44 0.17
C ASN A 8 13.21 10.53 -0.54
N GLU A 9 14.33 10.21 0.11
CA GLU A 9 15.36 9.33 -0.47
C GLU A 9 14.85 7.91 -0.81
N TYR A 10 13.89 7.38 -0.06
CA TYR A 10 13.46 5.98 -0.09
C TYR A 10 12.17 5.74 -0.86
N VAL A 11 11.25 6.69 -0.89
CA VAL A 11 9.91 6.51 -1.45
C VAL A 11 9.44 7.75 -2.18
N ILE A 12 8.72 7.54 -3.26
CA ILE A 12 7.93 8.57 -3.95
C ILE A 12 6.45 8.21 -3.80
N CYS A 13 5.62 9.20 -3.49
CA CYS A 13 4.19 9.05 -3.33
C CYS A 13 3.46 10.09 -4.18
N GLU A 14 2.57 9.61 -5.02
CA GLU A 14 1.88 10.38 -6.04
C GLU A 14 0.39 10.07 -5.99
N LEU A 15 -0.42 11.10 -6.25
CA LEU A 15 -1.85 10.96 -6.48
C LEU A 15 -2.09 11.00 -7.98
N ASP A 16 -2.71 9.96 -8.54
CA ASP A 16 -3.38 10.11 -9.83
C ASP A 16 -4.80 10.60 -9.60
N ASP A 17 -5.08 11.81 -10.08
CA ASP A 17 -6.40 12.42 -9.96
C ASP A 17 -7.39 11.91 -11.04
N ALA A 18 -6.89 11.36 -12.15
CA ALA A 18 -7.75 10.85 -13.22
C ALA A 18 -8.42 9.53 -12.84
N LEU A 19 -7.70 8.71 -12.08
CA LEU A 19 -8.21 7.53 -11.39
C LEU A 19 -7.74 7.68 -9.95
N PRO A 20 -8.62 8.01 -8.97
CA PRO A 20 -8.23 8.33 -7.60
C PRO A 20 -7.38 7.22 -6.95
N VAL A 21 -6.07 7.31 -7.11
CA VAL A 21 -5.10 6.34 -6.61
C VAL A 21 -3.97 7.11 -5.93
N LEU A 22 -3.77 6.82 -4.64
CA LEU A 22 -2.54 7.19 -3.95
C LEU A 22 -1.54 6.05 -4.15
N LYS A 23 -0.61 6.27 -5.07
CA LYS A 23 0.47 5.32 -5.34
C LYS A 23 1.70 5.73 -4.52
N HIS A 24 2.33 4.77 -3.87
CA HIS A 24 3.70 4.95 -3.37
C HIS A 24 4.61 3.87 -3.94
N ARG A 25 5.80 4.28 -4.36
CA ARG A 25 6.82 3.44 -4.96
C ARG A 25 8.11 3.57 -4.19
N TRP A 26 8.62 2.45 -3.73
CA TRP A 26 9.93 2.39 -3.09
C TRP A 26 11.03 2.52 -4.14
N LYS A 27 12.04 3.35 -3.84
CA LYS A 27 13.18 3.64 -4.70
C LYS A 27 14.38 2.77 -4.33
N ILE A 28 14.55 2.53 -3.04
CA ILE A 28 15.59 1.71 -2.43
C ILE A 28 15.07 1.14 -1.10
N GLU A 29 15.71 0.08 -0.62
CA GLU A 29 15.44 -0.55 0.68
C GLU A 29 15.70 0.44 1.84
N PRO A 30 14.68 0.81 2.62
CA PRO A 30 14.83 1.65 3.80
C PRO A 30 15.16 0.83 5.07
N PRO A 31 15.84 1.41 6.06
CA PRO A 31 15.86 0.85 7.41
C PRO A 31 14.44 0.70 8.00
N GLY A 32 14.17 -0.33 8.79
CA GLY A 32 12.83 -0.64 9.33
C GLY A 32 12.13 0.52 10.07
N GLU A 33 12.85 1.32 10.86
CA GLU A 33 12.29 2.54 11.47
C GLU A 33 11.86 3.58 10.43
N THR A 34 12.68 3.77 9.40
CA THR A 34 12.41 4.73 8.31
C THR A 34 11.24 4.24 7.45
N PHE A 35 11.17 2.94 7.20
CA PHE A 35 10.05 2.30 6.53
C PHE A 35 8.72 2.60 7.23
N ARG A 36 8.65 2.32 8.54
CA ARG A 36 7.46 2.57 9.37
C ARG A 36 7.07 4.05 9.36
N ALA A 37 8.03 4.95 9.54
CA ALA A 37 7.78 6.39 9.54
C ALA A 37 7.22 6.90 8.19
N ASN A 38 7.74 6.38 7.09
CA ASN A 38 7.26 6.71 5.74
C ASN A 38 5.83 6.22 5.51
N LEU A 39 5.52 4.98 5.90
CA LEU A 39 4.17 4.44 5.80
C LEU A 39 3.15 5.25 6.62
N ILE A 40 3.50 5.63 7.85
CA ILE A 40 2.65 6.51 8.67
C ILE A 40 2.42 7.85 7.98
N THR A 41 3.48 8.45 7.41
CA THR A 41 3.36 9.72 6.69
C THR A 41 2.42 9.58 5.49
N ILE A 42 2.56 8.52 4.69
CA ILE A 42 1.69 8.26 3.53
C ILE A 42 0.25 8.00 3.99
N GLN A 43 0.06 7.30 5.10
CA GLN A 43 -1.26 7.05 5.70
C GLN A 43 -1.98 8.34 6.12
N GLU A 44 -1.25 9.28 6.73
CA GLU A 44 -1.80 10.59 7.07
C GLU A 44 -2.19 11.37 5.82
N ARG A 45 -1.38 11.31 4.75
CA ARG A 45 -1.72 11.92 3.46
C ARG A 45 -2.97 11.28 2.85
N TYR A 46 -3.09 9.96 2.90
CA TYR A 46 -4.27 9.25 2.43
C TYR A 46 -5.52 9.72 3.17
N ILE A 47 -5.49 9.82 4.51
CA ILE A 47 -6.64 10.26 5.31
C ILE A 47 -7.10 11.66 4.90
N GLU A 48 -6.17 12.57 4.64
CA GLU A 48 -6.51 13.93 4.18
C GLU A 48 -7.13 13.91 2.79
N LEU A 49 -6.57 13.13 1.86
CA LEU A 49 -7.07 13.00 0.49
C LEU A 49 -8.44 12.29 0.43
N ALA A 50 -8.66 11.26 1.25
CA ALA A 50 -9.91 10.51 1.29
C ALA A 50 -11.14 11.39 1.64
N LYS A 51 -10.94 12.56 2.23
CA LYS A 51 -12.01 13.56 2.45
C LYS A 51 -12.55 14.16 1.13
N SER A 52 -11.73 14.15 0.08
CA SER A 52 -12.05 14.68 -1.24
C SER A 52 -12.27 13.59 -2.30
N TYR A 53 -11.82 12.36 -2.03
CA TYR A 53 -11.87 11.24 -2.96
C TYR A 53 -12.60 10.05 -2.33
N ALA A 54 -13.87 9.84 -2.71
CA ALA A 54 -14.73 8.79 -2.13
C ALA A 54 -14.21 7.37 -2.37
N ASN A 55 -13.52 7.13 -3.50
CA ASN A 55 -12.99 5.83 -3.91
C ASN A 55 -11.46 5.86 -4.06
N LEU A 56 -10.76 6.61 -3.20
CA LEU A 56 -9.31 6.64 -3.23
C LEU A 56 -8.75 5.22 -2.99
N ALA A 57 -8.02 4.68 -3.96
CA ALA A 57 -7.32 3.42 -3.81
C ALA A 57 -5.91 3.66 -3.26
N TRP A 58 -5.40 2.68 -2.52
CA TRP A 58 -4.02 2.62 -2.07
C TRP A 58 -3.26 1.65 -2.95
N LEU A 59 -2.19 2.12 -3.61
CA LEU A 59 -1.35 1.29 -4.46
C LEU A 59 0.10 1.32 -3.95
N ALA A 60 0.60 0.16 -3.51
CA ALA A 60 1.96 -0.01 -3.03
C ALA A 60 2.82 -0.68 -4.10
N ASP A 61 3.83 0.01 -4.61
CA ASP A 61 4.85 -0.57 -5.48
C ASP A 61 6.08 -0.91 -4.65
N THR A 62 6.24 -2.20 -4.34
CA THR A 62 7.26 -2.73 -3.44
C THR A 62 8.36 -3.46 -4.20
N GLN A 63 8.48 -3.29 -5.51
CA GLN A 63 9.45 -4.02 -6.34
C GLN A 63 10.90 -3.78 -5.91
N LEU A 64 11.19 -2.61 -5.31
CA LEU A 64 12.51 -2.22 -4.81
C LEU A 64 12.56 -2.10 -3.28
N LEU A 65 11.59 -2.66 -2.57
CA LEU A 65 11.50 -2.53 -1.11
C LEU A 65 12.57 -3.36 -0.38
N GLY A 66 13.06 -4.45 -0.97
CA GLY A 66 14.00 -5.37 -0.33
C GLY A 66 13.34 -6.26 0.73
N GLU A 67 14.16 -6.91 1.55
CA GLU A 67 13.70 -7.70 2.69
C GLU A 67 13.30 -6.79 3.86
N VAL A 68 12.36 -7.26 4.67
CA VAL A 68 11.87 -6.53 5.84
C VAL A 68 12.33 -7.26 7.09
N ASP A 69 12.82 -6.54 8.11
CA ASP A 69 13.22 -7.16 9.37
C ASP A 69 12.01 -7.70 10.18
N GLN A 70 12.28 -8.65 11.07
CA GLN A 70 11.25 -9.30 11.89
C GLN A 70 10.44 -8.30 12.73
N GLU A 71 11.09 -7.25 13.26
CA GLU A 71 10.40 -6.23 14.06
C GLU A 71 9.33 -5.50 13.22
N THR A 72 9.66 -5.22 11.97
CA THR A 72 8.77 -4.55 11.03
C THR A 72 7.66 -5.49 10.55
N GLU A 73 7.93 -6.79 10.35
CA GLU A 73 6.89 -7.81 10.09
C GLU A 73 5.88 -7.93 11.25
N GLU A 74 6.36 -7.92 12.50
CA GLU A 74 5.50 -7.97 13.69
C GLU A 74 4.67 -6.69 13.82
N TRP A 75 5.26 -5.53 13.51
CA TRP A 75 4.53 -4.26 13.48
C TRP A 75 3.45 -4.23 12.40
N PHE A 76 3.72 -4.81 11.23
CA PHE A 76 2.74 -4.93 10.15
C PHE A 76 1.47 -5.62 10.61
N SER A 77 1.61 -6.81 11.19
CA SER A 77 0.50 -7.67 11.59
C SER A 77 -0.29 -7.13 12.77
N ASN A 78 0.38 -6.44 13.70
CA ASN A 78 -0.22 -6.02 14.97
C ASN A 78 -0.70 -4.56 14.99
N VAL A 79 -0.16 -3.70 14.11
CA VAL A 79 -0.39 -2.25 14.17
C VAL A 79 -0.80 -1.70 12.81
N TRP A 80 -0.03 -1.99 11.76
CA TRP A 80 -0.24 -1.35 10.46
C TRP A 80 -1.59 -1.65 9.83
N GLU A 81 -2.02 -2.91 9.85
CA GLU A 81 -3.30 -3.30 9.24
C GLU A 81 -4.48 -2.52 9.83
N ASP A 82 -4.53 -2.34 11.15
CA ASP A 82 -5.58 -1.57 11.82
C ASP A 82 -5.47 -0.07 11.46
N LEU A 83 -4.26 0.47 11.37
CA LEU A 83 -4.06 1.84 10.95
C LEU A 83 -4.52 2.08 9.51
N LEU A 84 -4.29 1.13 8.60
CA LEU A 84 -4.63 1.27 7.19
C LEU A 84 -6.12 1.03 6.92
N PHE A 85 -6.66 -0.10 7.40
CA PHE A 85 -8.02 -0.52 7.04
C PHE A 85 -9.10 -0.01 7.99
N VAL A 86 -8.79 0.15 9.28
CA VAL A 86 -9.75 0.61 10.28
C VAL A 86 -9.68 2.13 10.43
N LYS A 87 -8.49 2.67 10.72
CA LYS A 87 -8.31 4.11 10.97
C LYS A 87 -8.36 4.93 9.69
N ALA A 88 -7.61 4.55 8.65
CA ALA A 88 -7.62 5.27 7.38
C ALA A 88 -8.79 4.87 6.46
N GLY A 89 -9.41 3.71 6.71
CA GLY A 89 -10.60 3.28 6.00
C GLY A 89 -10.34 2.86 4.55
N VAL A 90 -9.11 2.48 4.21
CA VAL A 90 -8.76 1.99 2.86
C VAL A 90 -9.67 0.82 2.48
N LYS A 91 -10.30 0.89 1.30
CA LYS A 91 -11.17 -0.16 0.76
C LYS A 91 -10.52 -0.95 -0.36
N TYR A 92 -9.71 -0.29 -1.18
CA TYR A 92 -9.03 -0.91 -2.31
C TYR A 92 -7.53 -0.81 -2.07
N HIS A 93 -6.88 -1.97 -1.91
CA HIS A 93 -5.46 -2.04 -1.65
C HIS A 93 -4.79 -2.92 -2.70
N GLY A 94 -4.05 -2.29 -3.61
CA GLY A 94 -3.20 -2.96 -4.59
C GLY A 94 -1.75 -3.01 -4.13
N VAL A 95 -1.07 -4.12 -4.39
CA VAL A 95 0.37 -4.27 -4.15
C VAL A 95 1.04 -4.81 -5.42
N ILE A 96 2.07 -4.12 -5.91
CA ILE A 96 2.90 -4.57 -7.03
C ILE A 96 4.16 -5.20 -6.44
N LEU A 97 4.38 -6.48 -6.72
CA LEU A 97 5.53 -7.24 -6.25
C LEU A 97 6.62 -7.29 -7.32
N GLY A 98 7.88 -7.34 -6.87
CA GLY A 98 9.03 -7.56 -7.75
C GLY A 98 9.21 -9.06 -8.03
N ASP A 99 10.07 -9.37 -9.00
CA ASP A 99 10.38 -10.75 -9.41
C ASP A 99 11.10 -11.58 -8.34
N ASP A 100 11.53 -10.97 -7.22
CA ASP A 100 12.18 -11.69 -6.13
C ASP A 100 11.16 -12.49 -5.31
N PHE A 101 11.19 -13.79 -5.58
CA PHE A 101 10.38 -14.91 -5.05
C PHE A 101 10.15 -14.92 -3.52
N PHE A 102 10.89 -14.15 -2.73
CA PHE A 102 10.73 -14.06 -1.28
C PHE A 102 9.48 -13.26 -0.85
N ALA A 103 8.85 -12.51 -1.76
CA ALA A 103 7.63 -11.75 -1.46
C ALA A 103 6.32 -12.55 -1.56
N GLU A 104 6.29 -13.69 -2.26
CA GLU A 104 5.03 -14.43 -2.54
C GLU A 104 4.44 -15.06 -1.27
N TYR A 105 5.27 -15.71 -0.44
CA TYR A 105 4.76 -16.52 0.68
C TYR A 105 4.20 -15.68 1.86
N PRO A 106 4.84 -14.58 2.29
CA PRO A 106 4.27 -13.68 3.29
C PRO A 106 3.04 -12.94 2.73
N MET A 107 3.00 -12.62 1.43
CA MET A 107 1.92 -11.83 0.83
C MET A 107 0.68 -12.63 0.48
N GLU A 108 0.79 -13.89 0.06
CA GLU A 108 -0.40 -14.75 -0.07
C GLU A 108 -1.06 -14.98 1.31
N LYS A 109 -0.25 -15.18 2.34
CA LYS A 109 -0.73 -15.32 3.72
C LYS A 109 -1.32 -14.00 4.24
N PHE A 110 -0.70 -12.86 3.93
CA PHE A 110 -1.23 -11.53 4.24
C PHE A 110 -2.55 -11.29 3.52
N LYS A 111 -2.66 -11.59 2.22
CA LYS A 111 -3.90 -11.42 1.45
C LYS A 111 -5.03 -12.26 2.03
N LEU A 112 -4.81 -13.56 2.25
CA LEU A 112 -5.81 -14.45 2.82
C LEU A 112 -6.26 -13.99 4.22
N ASN A 113 -5.29 -13.66 5.09
CA ASN A 113 -5.60 -13.23 6.44
C ASN A 113 -6.28 -11.86 6.46
N ALA A 114 -5.86 -10.91 5.63
CA ALA A 114 -6.41 -9.56 5.62
C ALA A 114 -7.78 -9.50 4.92
N GLU A 115 -8.00 -10.26 3.84
CA GLU A 115 -9.34 -10.38 3.23
C GLU A 115 -10.34 -11.00 4.21
N GLU A 116 -9.97 -12.05 4.94
CA GLU A 116 -10.85 -12.63 5.97
C GLU A 116 -11.03 -11.69 7.18
N LYS A 117 -9.94 -11.14 7.72
CA LYS A 117 -9.95 -10.26 8.90
C LYS A 117 -10.71 -8.97 8.66
N PHE A 118 -10.62 -8.40 7.46
CA PHE A 118 -11.24 -7.13 7.10
C PHE A 118 -12.40 -7.25 6.11
N ALA A 119 -12.92 -8.47 5.86
CA ALA A 119 -14.13 -8.69 5.07
C ALA A 119 -15.30 -7.81 5.53
N THR A 120 -15.48 -7.69 6.86
CA THR A 120 -16.52 -6.87 7.48
C THR A 120 -16.35 -5.37 7.22
N HIS A 121 -15.16 -4.95 6.81
CA HIS A 121 -14.82 -3.57 6.50
C HIS A 121 -14.89 -3.31 4.98
N GLY A 122 -15.25 -4.30 4.16
CA GLY A 122 -15.35 -4.16 2.71
C GLY A 122 -14.00 -3.92 2.03
N VAL A 123 -12.91 -4.39 2.64
CA VAL A 123 -11.56 -4.29 2.08
C VAL A 123 -11.42 -5.32 0.96
N GLN A 124 -10.84 -4.90 -0.16
CA GLN A 124 -10.45 -5.75 -1.28
C GLN A 124 -8.96 -5.58 -1.52
N LEU A 125 -8.25 -6.71 -1.52
CA LEU A 125 -6.80 -6.76 -1.70
C LEU A 125 -6.48 -7.44 -3.02
N ALA A 126 -5.54 -6.88 -3.75
CA ALA A 126 -5.03 -7.47 -4.97
C ALA A 126 -3.52 -7.29 -5.07
N VAL A 127 -2.89 -8.29 -5.68
CA VAL A 127 -1.45 -8.36 -5.88
C VAL A 127 -1.23 -8.44 -7.39
N PHE A 128 -0.26 -7.69 -7.89
CA PHE A 128 0.01 -7.51 -9.30
C PHE A 128 1.49 -7.68 -9.61
N SER A 129 1.77 -8.06 -10.85
CA SER A 129 3.14 -8.15 -11.37
C SER A 129 3.63 -6.80 -11.91
N ASP A 130 2.70 -5.96 -12.37
CA ASP A 130 2.99 -4.65 -12.93
C ASP A 130 1.91 -3.60 -12.61
N GLU A 131 2.22 -2.36 -12.99
CA GLU A 131 1.36 -1.21 -12.77
C GLU A 131 0.11 -1.22 -13.66
N GLU A 132 0.20 -1.71 -14.89
CA GLU A 132 -0.92 -1.71 -15.83
C GLU A 132 -2.05 -2.59 -15.29
N GLU A 133 -1.73 -3.82 -14.86
CA GLU A 133 -2.68 -4.75 -14.23
C GLU A 133 -3.33 -4.13 -12.99
N ALA A 134 -2.55 -3.46 -12.15
CA ALA A 134 -3.04 -2.82 -10.94
C ALA A 134 -4.05 -1.71 -11.27
N TYR A 135 -3.73 -0.85 -12.22
CA TYR A 135 -4.62 0.24 -12.63
C TYR A 135 -5.87 -0.28 -13.32
N GLU A 136 -5.79 -1.33 -14.15
CA GLU A 136 -6.96 -1.96 -14.73
C GLU A 136 -7.90 -2.51 -13.67
N TRP A 137 -7.38 -3.20 -12.66
CA TRP A 137 -8.19 -3.70 -11.55
C TRP A 137 -8.89 -2.56 -10.81
N ILE A 138 -8.18 -1.48 -10.47
CA ILE A 138 -8.76 -0.31 -9.79
C ILE A 138 -9.88 0.33 -10.62
N ARG A 139 -9.73 0.42 -11.95
CA ARG A 139 -10.79 0.97 -12.84
C ARG A 139 -12.10 0.18 -12.80
N THR A 140 -12.05 -1.09 -12.40
CA THR A 140 -13.24 -1.95 -12.29
C THR A 140 -13.92 -1.90 -10.92
N ARG A 141 -13.54 -0.96 -10.06
CA ARG A 141 -14.04 -0.80 -8.68
C ARG A 141 -14.79 0.51 -8.50
#